data_AF-A0A316Q997-F1
#
_entry.id   AF-A0A316Q997-F1
#
_cell.length_a   1.000
_cell.length_b   1.000
_cell.length_c   1.000
_cell.angle_alpha   90.00
_cell.angle_beta   90.00
_cell.angle_gamma   90.00
#
_symmetry.space_group_name_H-M   'P 1'
#
loop_
_entity.id
_entity.type
_entity.pdbx_description
1 polymer ?
#
loop_
_entity_poly.entity_id
_entity_poly.type
_entity_poly.pdbx_seq_one_letter_code
_entity_poly.pdbx_strand_id
1 'polypeptide(L)'
;MKRDRRELKIYDTCVIDASQGGLTYIDDYGRKHRIDYSVCAKNYAEINDNKAATCVGERDITKMFFSFYTQKIPIKIFFKSSFVLNRKTHLLTGSKTKRFEALQKTIMENGYTTYDLS
;
A
#
# COMPACT_ATOMS: atom_id res chain seq x y z
N MET A 1 -27.00 1.09 -2.71
CA MET A 1 -26.35 1.75 -3.87
C MET A 1 -24.83 1.65 -3.68
N LYS A 2 -24.16 0.69 -4.32
CA LYS A 2 -22.69 0.59 -4.26
C LYS A 2 -22.14 1.76 -5.08
N ARG A 3 -21.70 2.83 -4.40
CA ARG A 3 -20.90 3.88 -5.06
C ARG A 3 -19.67 3.17 -5.62
N ASP A 4 -19.53 3.17 -6.93
CA ASP A 4 -18.32 2.71 -7.61
C ASP A 4 -17.19 3.67 -7.19
N ARG A 5 -16.50 3.32 -6.10
CA ARG A 5 -15.45 4.17 -5.55
C ARG A 5 -14.33 4.12 -6.57
N ARG A 6 -14.11 5.24 -7.26
CA ARG A 6 -12.90 5.43 -8.07
C ARG A 6 -11.71 5.00 -7.21
N GLU A 7 -10.91 4.05 -7.68
CA GLU A 7 -9.66 3.63 -7.04
C GLU A 7 -8.50 4.03 -7.94
N LEU A 8 -7.41 4.49 -7.33
CA LEU A 8 -6.16 4.74 -8.06
C LEU A 8 -5.35 3.45 -8.06
N LYS A 9 -5.04 2.92 -9.24
CA LYS A 9 -4.19 1.74 -9.40
C LYS A 9 -2.77 2.16 -9.69
N ILE A 10 -1.83 1.69 -8.88
CA ILE A 10 -0.39 1.85 -9.13
C ILE A 10 0.31 0.49 -9.01
N TYR A 11 1.54 0.42 -9.50
CA TYR A 11 2.37 -0.78 -9.39
C TYR A 11 3.49 -0.58 -8.36
N ASP A 12 3.90 -1.68 -7.74
CA ASP A 12 4.99 -1.73 -6.77
C ASP A 12 6.32 -1.17 -7.32
N THR A 13 6.53 -1.27 -8.63
CA THR A 13 7.69 -0.68 -9.33
C THR A 13 7.76 0.84 -9.27
N CYS A 14 6.64 1.51 -8.97
CA CYS A 14 6.59 2.96 -8.81
C CYS A 14 6.87 3.41 -7.37
N VAL A 15 6.92 2.48 -6.41
CA VAL A 15 7.24 2.78 -5.01
C VAL A 15 8.74 2.98 -4.86
N ILE A 16 9.13 4.18 -4.44
CA ILE A 16 10.53 4.60 -4.32
C ILE A 16 11.01 4.67 -2.87
N ASP A 17 10.10 4.73 -1.91
CA ASP A 17 10.42 4.69 -0.49
C ASP A 17 9.26 4.07 0.29
N ALA A 18 9.60 3.33 1.34
CA ALA A 18 8.67 2.74 2.29
C ALA A 18 9.27 2.88 3.69
N SER A 19 9.11 4.06 4.28
CA SER A 19 9.73 4.42 5.55
C SER A 19 8.90 5.44 6.34
N GLN A 20 9.24 5.60 7.63
CA GLN A 20 8.76 6.69 8.49
C GLN A 20 7.24 6.90 8.45
N GLY A 21 6.46 5.84 8.66
CA GLY A 21 5.00 5.92 8.73
C GLY A 21 4.30 6.14 7.38
N GLY A 22 4.93 5.79 6.25
CA GLY A 22 4.27 5.86 4.95
C GLY A 22 5.01 5.22 3.79
N LEU A 23 4.48 5.45 2.59
CA LEU A 23 5.05 5.05 1.30
C LEU A 23 5.15 6.27 0.39
N THR A 24 6.21 6.33 -0.42
CA THR A 24 6.33 7.33 -1.49
C THR A 24 6.35 6.63 -2.84
N TYR A 25 5.54 7.11 -3.78
CA TYR A 25 5.52 6.61 -5.16
C TYR A 25 5.65 7.76 -6.17
N ILE A 26 6.08 7.42 -7.39
CA ILE A 26 6.11 8.34 -8.53
C ILE A 26 4.96 7.99 -9.48
N ASP A 27 4.18 8.99 -9.89
CA ASP A 27 3.12 8.80 -10.89
C ASP A 27 3.66 8.83 -12.34
N ASP A 28 2.78 8.59 -13.31
CA ASP A 28 3.13 8.57 -14.74
C ASP A 28 3.67 9.91 -15.27
N TYR A 29 3.49 11.00 -14.51
CA TYR A 29 4.00 12.34 -14.84
C TYR A 29 5.32 12.65 -14.12
N GLY A 30 5.92 11.68 -13.43
CA GLY A 30 7.16 11.87 -12.69
C GLY A 30 6.98 12.61 -11.36
N ARG A 31 5.75 12.83 -10.89
CA ARG A 31 5.47 13.55 -9.64
C ARG A 31 5.52 12.59 -8.46
N LYS A 32 6.12 13.05 -7.36
CA LYS A 32 6.19 12.30 -6.10
C LYS A 32 4.90 12.47 -5.30
N HIS A 33 4.38 11.36 -4.79
CA HIS A 33 3.20 11.30 -3.95
C HIS A 33 3.48 10.48 -2.70
N ARG A 34 2.86 10.84 -1.57
CA ARG A 34 3.00 10.16 -0.29
C ARG A 34 1.68 9.53 0.16
N ILE A 35 1.74 8.28 0.57
CA ILE A 35 0.70 7.58 1.31
C ILE A 35 1.11 7.62 2.77
N ASP A 36 0.35 8.34 3.59
CA ASP A 36 0.61 8.47 5.03
C ASP A 36 -0.21 7.43 5.81
N TYR A 37 0.45 6.57 6.58
CA TYR A 37 -0.21 5.49 7.32
C TYR A 37 -1.15 6.02 8.40
N SER A 38 -0.83 7.13 9.06
CA SER A 38 -1.70 7.71 10.09
C SER A 38 -3.01 8.21 9.48
N VAL A 39 -2.92 8.86 8.31
CA VAL A 39 -4.08 9.30 7.54
C VAL A 39 -4.89 8.10 7.06
N CYS A 40 -4.22 7.08 6.53
CA CYS A 40 -4.88 5.86 6.07
C CYS A 40 -5.63 5.15 7.20
N ALA A 41 -5.02 5.03 8.38
CA ALA A 41 -5.63 4.36 9.52
C ALA A 41 -6.86 5.12 10.05
N LYS A 42 -6.76 6.46 10.12
CA LYS A 42 -7.91 7.31 10.45
C LYS A 42 -9.07 7.11 9.47
N ASN A 43 -8.80 7.18 8.17
CA ASN A 43 -9.84 7.04 7.16
C ASN A 43 -10.43 5.62 7.14
N TYR A 44 -9.62 4.59 7.34
CA TYR A 44 -10.10 3.22 7.40
C TYR A 44 -11.08 3.02 8.57
N ALA A 45 -10.75 3.56 9.74
CA ALA A 45 -11.61 3.52 10.92
C ALA A 45 -12.93 4.27 10.70
N GLU A 46 -12.90 5.45 10.08
CA GLU A 46 -14.08 6.24 9.73
C GLU A 46 -14.99 5.54 8.70
N ILE A 47 -14.40 4.83 7.73
CA ILE A 47 -15.16 4.20 6.63
C ILE A 47 -15.80 2.87 7.03
N ASN A 48 -15.18 2.13 7.94
CA ASN A 48 -15.57 0.75 8.25
C ASN A 48 -16.24 0.61 9.62
N ASP A 49 -16.57 1.71 10.31
CA ASP A 49 -17.15 1.73 11.67
C ASP A 49 -16.39 0.85 12.68
N ASN A 50 -15.10 0.59 12.42
CA ASN A 50 -14.32 -0.45 13.11
C ASN A 50 -13.15 0.16 13.89
N LYS A 51 -12.89 -0.38 15.09
CA LYS A 51 -12.07 0.20 16.16
C LYS A 51 -10.54 0.04 16.00
N ALA A 52 -10.07 -0.54 14.91
CA ALA A 52 -8.64 -0.79 14.71
C ALA A 52 -7.93 0.49 14.23
N ALA A 53 -7.56 1.36 15.19
CA ALA A 53 -6.92 2.66 14.96
C ALA A 53 -5.59 2.60 14.18
N THR A 54 -5.06 1.41 13.91
CA THR A 54 -3.79 1.18 13.22
C THR A 54 -3.94 0.47 11.86
N CYS A 55 -5.16 0.14 11.43
CA CYS A 55 -5.39 -0.58 10.18
C CYS A 55 -5.36 0.40 8.99
N VAL A 56 -4.33 0.36 8.15
CA VAL A 56 -4.14 1.32 7.04
C VAL A 56 -4.94 0.96 5.77
N GLY A 57 -5.53 -0.22 5.75
CA GLY A 57 -6.31 -0.71 4.63
C GLY A 57 -6.32 -2.22 4.52
N GLU A 58 -6.40 -2.72 3.30
CA GLU A 58 -6.61 -4.13 3.00
C GLU A 58 -5.42 -4.71 2.23
N ARG A 59 -5.25 -6.03 2.33
CA ARG A 59 -4.32 -6.79 1.50
C ARG A 59 -4.99 -8.06 0.97
N ASP A 60 -4.51 -8.55 -0.17
CA ASP A 60 -4.91 -9.83 -0.74
C ASP A 60 -3.69 -10.48 -1.39
N ILE A 61 -3.20 -11.56 -0.77
CA ILE A 61 -2.03 -12.29 -1.29
C ILE A 61 -2.38 -13.17 -2.49
N THR A 62 -3.64 -13.58 -2.66
CA THR A 62 -4.07 -14.35 -3.85
C THR A 62 -4.05 -13.48 -5.10
N LYS A 63 -4.42 -12.19 -4.94
CA LYS A 63 -4.41 -11.19 -6.02
C LYS A 63 -3.18 -10.27 -6.02
N MET A 64 -2.30 -10.42 -5.03
CA MET A 64 -1.03 -9.69 -4.89
C MET A 64 -1.21 -8.16 -4.91
N PHE A 65 -2.04 -7.63 -4.00
CA PHE A 65 -2.22 -6.18 -3.84
C PHE A 65 -2.37 -5.73 -2.38
N PHE A 66 -2.12 -4.43 -2.18
CA PHE A 66 -2.53 -3.68 -0.99
C PHE A 66 -3.43 -2.51 -1.40
N SER A 67 -4.51 -2.26 -0.65
CA SER A 67 -5.36 -1.08 -0.79
C SER A 67 -5.16 -0.16 0.40
N PHE A 68 -4.74 1.08 0.18
CA PHE A 68 -4.57 2.10 1.21
C PHE A 68 -5.70 3.13 1.14
N TYR A 69 -6.31 3.43 2.27
CA TYR A 69 -7.48 4.31 2.35
C TYR A 69 -7.08 5.77 2.54
N THR A 70 -6.69 6.46 1.46
CA THR A 70 -6.36 7.89 1.51
C THR A 70 -7.61 8.79 1.53
N GLN A 71 -7.44 10.11 1.75
CA GLN A 71 -8.55 11.06 1.98
C GLN A 71 -9.63 11.13 0.88
N LYS A 72 -9.31 10.79 -0.38
CA LYS A 72 -10.24 10.96 -1.51
C LYS A 72 -10.67 9.66 -2.14
N ILE A 73 -9.73 8.75 -2.35
CA ILE A 73 -9.93 7.46 -3.01
C ILE A 73 -8.96 6.42 -2.44
N PRO A 74 -9.33 5.14 -2.38
CA PRO A 74 -8.38 4.08 -2.11
C PRO A 74 -7.28 4.05 -3.19
N ILE A 75 -6.04 3.87 -2.77
CA ILE A 75 -4.90 3.64 -3.66
C ILE A 75 -4.54 2.16 -3.57
N LYS A 76 -4.63 1.44 -4.68
CA LYS A 76 -4.30 0.02 -4.77
C LYS A 76 -2.93 -0.17 -5.42
N ILE A 77 -2.00 -0.76 -4.67
CA ILE A 77 -0.65 -1.12 -5.13
C ILE A 77 -0.67 -2.59 -5.56
N PHE A 78 -0.44 -2.85 -6.85
CA PHE A 78 -0.33 -4.20 -7.41
C PHE A 78 1.13 -4.61 -7.59
N PHE A 79 1.42 -5.88 -7.31
CA PHE A 79 2.76 -6.44 -7.45
C PHE A 79 2.93 -7.13 -8.80
N LYS A 80 3.80 -6.60 -9.66
CA LYS A 80 4.08 -7.20 -10.98
C LYS A 80 4.79 -8.54 -10.85
N SER A 81 4.53 -9.48 -11.75
CA SER A 81 5.20 -10.80 -11.76
C SER A 81 6.71 -10.71 -12.00
N SER A 82 7.17 -9.66 -12.69
CA SER A 82 8.58 -9.42 -13.01
C SER A 82 9.44 -9.39 -11.74
N PHE A 83 10.61 -10.03 -11.81
CA PHE A 83 11.63 -9.93 -10.77
C PHE A 83 12.20 -8.51 -10.73
N VAL A 84 12.29 -7.90 -9.55
CA VAL A 84 12.89 -6.57 -9.38
C VAL A 84 14.28 -6.74 -8.80
N LEU A 85 15.29 -6.36 -9.57
CA LEU A 85 16.68 -6.38 -9.13
C LEU A 85 16.90 -5.38 -8.00
N ASN A 86 17.69 -5.78 -7.01
CA ASN A 86 18.14 -4.85 -5.96
C ASN A 86 19.05 -3.79 -6.58
N ARG A 87 18.59 -2.55 -6.58
CA ARG A 87 19.44 -1.37 -6.77
C ARG A 87 19.44 -0.63 -5.44
N LYS A 88 20.54 0.05 -5.10
CA LYS A 88 20.81 0.72 -3.80
C LYS A 88 19.68 1.59 -3.21
N THR A 89 18.61 1.83 -3.96
CA THR A 89 17.48 2.71 -3.66
C THR A 89 16.13 1.98 -3.54
N HIS A 90 16.02 0.65 -3.73
CA HIS A 90 14.74 -0.07 -3.71
C HIS A 90 14.58 -0.94 -2.45
N LEU A 91 13.54 -0.66 -1.65
CA LEU A 91 13.08 -1.51 -0.54
C LEU A 91 12.46 -2.83 -1.03
N LEU A 92 11.77 -2.80 -2.17
CA LEU A 92 11.03 -3.94 -2.71
C LEU A 92 11.84 -4.60 -3.83
N THR A 93 12.51 -5.69 -3.50
CA THR A 93 13.35 -6.45 -4.44
C THR A 93 13.02 -7.94 -4.42
N GLY A 94 13.34 -8.66 -5.49
CA GLY A 94 13.07 -10.09 -5.59
C GLY A 94 11.79 -10.42 -6.36
N SER A 95 11.23 -11.60 -6.06
CA SER A 95 9.96 -12.09 -6.65
C SER A 95 8.76 -11.28 -6.14
N LYS A 96 7.63 -11.35 -6.85
CA LYS A 96 6.39 -10.67 -6.46
C LYS A 96 5.98 -10.96 -5.00
N THR A 97 6.14 -12.20 -4.55
CA THR A 97 5.80 -12.64 -3.19
C THR A 97 6.74 -12.03 -2.16
N LYS A 98 8.05 -12.07 -2.40
CA LYS A 98 9.04 -11.44 -1.50
C LYS A 98 8.79 -9.95 -1.33
N ARG A 99 8.42 -9.27 -2.42
CA ARG A 99 8.11 -7.84 -2.38
C ARG A 99 6.81 -7.56 -1.63
N PHE A 100 5.80 -8.39 -1.81
CA PHE A 100 4.55 -8.28 -1.05
C PHE A 100 4.80 -8.44 0.46
N GLU A 101 5.54 -9.49 0.85
CA GLU A 101 5.92 -9.76 2.23
C GLU A 101 6.80 -8.65 2.81
N ALA A 102 7.72 -8.10 2.02
CA ALA A 102 8.55 -6.97 2.44
C ALA A 102 7.69 -5.74 2.76
N LEU A 103 6.73 -5.39 1.90
CA LEU A 103 5.80 -4.29 2.19
C LEU A 103 4.96 -4.57 3.44
N GLN A 104 4.45 -5.79 3.60
CA GLN A 104 3.71 -6.19 4.80
C GLN A 104 4.54 -5.99 6.07
N LYS A 105 5.79 -6.46 6.05
CA LYS A 105 6.74 -6.33 7.16
C LYS A 105 7.01 -4.86 7.48
N THR A 106 7.23 -4.02 6.48
CA THR A 106 7.45 -2.59 6.67
C THR A 106 6.24 -1.91 7.32
N ILE A 107 5.01 -2.23 6.90
CA ILE A 107 3.79 -1.69 7.53
C ILE A 107 3.75 -2.08 9.02
N MET A 108 4.01 -3.36 9.34
CA MET A 108 4.02 -3.87 10.71
C MET A 108 5.13 -3.26 11.58
N GLU A 109 6.33 -3.09 11.04
CA GLU A 109 7.46 -2.45 11.73
C GLU A 109 7.21 -0.97 12.04
N ASN A 110 6.29 -0.32 11.31
CA ASN A 110 5.83 1.03 11.61
C ASN A 110 4.64 1.07 12.59
N GLY A 111 4.22 -0.07 13.16
CA GLY A 111 3.11 -0.16 14.13
C GLY A 111 1.71 -0.20 13.50
N TYR A 112 1.62 -0.44 12.19
CA TYR A 112 0.36 -0.48 11.46
C TYR A 112 -0.01 -1.89 11.02
N THR A 113 -1.29 -2.09 10.68
CA THR A 113 -1.81 -3.39 10.21
C THR A 113 -2.60 -3.23 8.91
N THR A 114 -2.93 -4.35 8.29
CA THR A 114 -3.84 -4.42 7.13
C THR A 114 -4.84 -5.54 7.35
N TYR A 115 -6.06 -5.36 6.88
CA TYR A 115 -7.09 -6.39 6.87
C TYR A 115 -6.82 -7.39 5.75
N ASP A 116 -6.83 -8.68 6.07
CA ASP A 116 -6.57 -9.74 5.11
C ASP A 116 -7.86 -10.16 4.39
N LEU A 117 -7.84 -10.16 3.05
CA LEU A 117 -8.95 -10.54 2.19
C LEU A 117 -8.81 -11.94 1.57
N SER A 118 -7.66 -12.61 1.79
CA SER A 118 -7.41 -13.96 1.26
C SER A 118 -7.98 -15.06 2.12
#